data_AF-A0A9D4F9Q0-F1
#
_entry.id   AF-A0A9D4F9Q0-F1
#
_cell.length_a   1.000
_cell.length_b   1.000
_cell.length_c   1.000
_cell.angle_alpha   90.00
_cell.angle_beta   90.00
_cell.angle_gamma   90.00
#
_symmetry.space_group_name_H-M   'P 1'
#
loop_
_entity.id
_entity.type
_entity.pdbx_description
1 polymer ?
#
loop_
_entity_poly.entity_id
_entity_poly.type
_entity_poly.pdbx_seq_one_letter_code
_entity_poly.pdbx_strand_id
1 'polypeptide(L)'
;MWGQLIIALACALEILAQDCEDPARAVYLNLTSKMYDINGTQYNATKFEDQATVTCAKGYRLIGKHDNALVNETINCMDTGKWSQIAGCEKKDCEDPTRAVYLNLTSKMYDVYGTQYNATKFEDQATVTCASGYRLIGKHDNALVNETINCTDTGKWSQIAGCEKKALCSSECQNGGTCVSPDVCECPKGYNGLRCENETKNCTLEAGQNVNYWHMSTNTTLPEGEKASYFVF
;
A
#
# COMPACT_ATOMS: atom_id res chain seq x y z
N MET A 1 -16.08 23.69 75.94
CA MET A 1 -15.77 22.33 75.45
C MET A 1 -16.62 21.95 74.24
N TRP A 2 -16.60 22.76 73.16
CA TRP A 2 -17.17 22.39 71.85
C TRP A 2 -16.26 22.82 70.67
N GLY A 3 -15.12 23.46 70.97
CA GLY A 3 -14.19 23.99 69.96
C GLY A 3 -13.06 23.04 69.53
N GLN A 4 -12.93 21.86 70.15
CA GLN A 4 -11.92 20.85 69.77
C GLN A 4 -12.49 19.69 68.94
N LEU A 5 -13.82 19.58 68.83
CA LEU A 5 -14.44 18.54 67.99
C LEU A 5 -14.62 18.96 66.51
N ILE A 6 -14.56 20.26 66.19
CA ILE A 6 -14.69 20.73 64.80
C ILE A 6 -13.35 20.66 64.05
N ILE A 7 -12.21 20.80 64.76
CA ILE A 7 -10.87 20.77 64.12
C ILE A 7 -10.47 19.32 63.75
N ALA A 8 -10.94 18.31 64.49
CA ALA A 8 -10.69 16.91 64.16
C ALA A 8 -11.49 16.39 62.95
N LEU A 9 -12.60 17.04 62.61
CA LEU A 9 -13.41 16.71 61.42
C LEU A 9 -12.94 17.43 60.14
N ALA A 10 -12.06 18.43 60.27
CA ALA A 10 -11.45 19.11 59.12
C ALA A 10 -10.14 18.44 58.64
N CYS A 11 -9.60 17.45 59.37
CA CYS A 11 -8.34 16.78 59.04
C CYS A 11 -8.51 15.34 58.53
N ALA A 12 -9.76 14.87 58.33
CA ALA A 12 -10.07 13.49 57.92
C ALA A 12 -10.87 13.41 56.61
N LEU A 13 -10.66 14.37 55.72
CA LEU A 13 -10.82 14.16 54.28
C LEU A 13 -9.45 14.32 53.63
N GLU A 14 -8.48 13.54 54.08
CA GLU A 14 -7.48 13.06 53.13
C GLU A 14 -8.27 12.21 52.13
N ILE A 15 -8.63 12.81 51.00
CA ILE A 15 -9.06 12.04 49.83
C ILE A 15 -7.88 11.09 49.59
N LEU A 16 -8.06 9.81 49.90
CA LEU A 16 -7.11 8.76 49.55
C LEU A 16 -7.09 8.74 48.03
N ALA A 17 -6.24 9.59 47.45
CA ALA A 17 -6.10 9.69 46.02
C ALA A 17 -5.65 8.31 45.54
N GLN A 18 -6.44 7.73 44.66
CA GLN A 18 -6.19 6.37 44.21
C GLN A 18 -5.17 6.41 43.06
N ASP A 19 -4.18 5.52 43.12
CA ASP A 19 -3.24 5.33 42.02
C ASP A 19 -3.98 4.88 40.75
N CYS A 20 -3.62 5.46 39.61
CA CYS A 20 -4.13 5.06 38.31
C CYS A 20 -3.53 3.73 37.85
N GLU A 21 -4.32 2.95 37.13
CA GLU A 21 -3.81 1.77 36.44
C GLU A 21 -2.86 2.16 35.30
N ASP A 22 -1.89 1.29 35.00
CA ASP A 22 -0.93 1.51 33.93
C ASP A 22 -1.65 1.81 32.60
N PRO A 23 -1.47 3.00 32.00
CA PRO A 23 -2.15 3.38 30.77
C PRO A 23 -1.75 2.51 29.57
N ALA A 24 -0.61 1.81 29.63
CA ALA A 24 -0.20 0.84 28.60
C ALA A 24 -1.01 -0.47 28.64
N ARG A 25 -1.85 -0.71 29.68
CA ARG A 25 -2.81 -1.82 29.70
C ARG A 25 -4.04 -1.54 28.83
N ALA A 26 -4.30 -0.30 28.46
CA ALA A 26 -5.39 0.05 27.58
C ALA A 26 -5.10 -0.38 26.13
N VAL A 27 -6.14 -0.85 25.44
CA VAL A 27 -6.02 -1.51 24.13
C VAL A 27 -5.35 -0.57 23.11
N TYR A 28 -4.22 -1.02 22.54
CA TYR A 28 -3.43 -0.32 21.52
C TYR A 28 -2.77 0.99 21.96
N LEU A 29 -2.61 1.25 23.27
CA LEU A 29 -1.88 2.40 23.82
C LEU A 29 -0.46 2.03 24.26
N ASN A 30 0.49 2.94 24.04
CA ASN A 30 1.90 2.85 24.40
C ASN A 30 2.29 4.03 25.30
N LEU A 31 2.90 3.74 26.43
CA LEU A 31 3.47 4.74 27.33
C LEU A 31 4.85 5.20 26.81
N THR A 32 5.04 6.51 26.67
CA THR A 32 6.30 7.11 26.18
C THR A 32 7.02 7.96 27.22
N SER A 33 6.30 8.50 28.19
CA SER A 33 6.89 9.20 29.34
C SER A 33 7.65 8.21 30.22
N LYS A 34 8.92 8.53 30.50
CA LYS A 34 9.74 7.80 31.48
C LYS A 34 9.84 8.64 32.75
N MET A 35 9.30 8.14 33.85
CA MET A 35 9.49 8.75 35.18
C MET A 35 10.66 8.06 35.88
N TYR A 36 11.40 8.79 36.70
CA TYR A 36 12.49 8.26 37.51
C TYR A 36 12.26 8.62 38.97
N ASP A 37 12.48 7.66 39.87
CA ASP A 37 12.48 7.96 41.29
C ASP A 37 13.75 8.75 41.69
N ILE A 38 13.83 9.17 42.95
CA ILE A 38 14.99 9.87 43.50
C ILE A 38 16.29 9.05 43.42
N ASN A 39 16.20 7.74 43.20
CA ASN A 39 17.32 6.81 43.05
C ASN A 39 17.66 6.53 41.57
N GLY A 40 16.95 7.16 40.62
CA GLY A 40 17.13 6.94 39.18
C GLY A 40 16.48 5.67 38.63
N THR A 41 15.61 5.00 39.40
CA THR A 41 14.85 3.83 38.94
C THR A 41 13.69 4.28 38.06
N GLN A 42 13.59 3.75 36.85
CA GLN A 42 12.48 4.07 35.96
C GLN A 42 11.18 3.44 36.47
N TYR A 43 10.09 4.22 36.52
CA TYR A 43 8.75 3.73 36.86
C TYR A 43 7.68 4.31 35.91
N ASN A 44 6.51 3.69 35.88
CA ASN A 44 5.36 4.17 35.11
C ASN A 44 4.62 5.23 35.93
N ALA A 45 4.33 6.39 35.35
CA ALA A 45 3.58 7.45 36.02
C ALA A 45 2.18 6.92 36.34
N THR A 46 1.90 6.62 37.61
CA THR A 46 0.63 6.00 38.06
C THR A 46 0.09 6.65 39.33
N LYS A 47 0.84 7.57 39.95
CA LYS A 47 0.42 8.23 41.18
C LYS A 47 -0.53 9.38 40.88
N PHE A 48 -1.34 9.76 41.85
CA PHE A 48 -2.16 10.97 41.75
C PHE A 48 -1.32 12.19 41.34
N GLU A 49 -1.84 13.00 40.41
CA GLU A 49 -1.18 14.13 39.75
C GLU A 49 -0.01 13.78 38.80
N ASP A 50 0.37 12.50 38.67
CA ASP A 50 1.34 12.11 37.65
C ASP A 50 0.81 12.43 36.25
N GLN A 51 1.72 12.90 35.39
CA GLN A 51 1.47 13.12 33.98
C GLN A 51 2.14 12.02 33.16
N ALA A 52 1.37 11.37 32.29
CA ALA A 52 1.87 10.37 31.38
C ALA A 52 1.67 10.85 29.93
N THR A 53 2.67 10.63 29.07
CA THR A 53 2.55 10.86 27.64
C THR A 53 2.29 9.52 26.94
N VAL A 54 1.16 9.42 26.26
CA VAL A 54 0.72 8.22 25.56
C VAL A 54 0.76 8.40 24.04
N THR A 55 0.99 7.29 23.35
CA THR A 55 0.92 7.17 21.88
C THR A 55 0.13 5.92 21.52
N CYS A 56 -0.34 5.80 20.28
CA CYS A 56 -0.94 4.55 19.84
C CYS A 56 0.11 3.55 19.31
N ALA A 57 -0.25 2.27 19.33
CA ALA A 57 0.47 1.22 18.63
C ALA A 57 0.58 1.52 17.13
N LYS A 58 1.54 0.89 16.46
CA LYS A 58 1.72 1.02 15.00
C LYS A 58 0.41 0.65 14.28
N GLY A 59 0.02 1.47 13.31
CA GLY A 59 -1.24 1.30 12.58
C GLY A 59 -2.48 1.83 13.29
N TYR A 60 -2.34 2.45 14.46
CA TYR A 60 -3.41 3.13 15.18
C TYR A 60 -3.13 4.63 15.31
N ARG A 61 -4.18 5.44 15.43
CA ARG A 61 -4.12 6.89 15.68
C ARG A 61 -4.87 7.24 16.96
N LEU A 62 -4.39 8.26 17.65
CA LEU A 62 -5.10 8.84 18.78
C LEU A 62 -6.31 9.59 18.24
N ILE A 63 -7.47 9.25 18.78
CA ILE A 63 -8.64 10.12 18.70
C ILE A 63 -8.51 11.11 19.85
N GLY A 64 -8.89 12.37 19.64
CA GLY A 64 -8.74 13.45 20.61
C GLY A 64 -9.83 14.50 20.45
N LYS A 65 -9.87 15.51 21.33
CA LYS A 65 -10.87 16.61 21.30
C LYS A 65 -10.61 17.69 20.23
N HIS A 66 -9.49 17.61 19.53
CA HIS A 66 -9.12 18.53 18.46
C HIS A 66 -8.89 17.71 17.19
N ASP A 67 -9.51 18.11 16.07
CA ASP A 67 -9.57 17.41 14.78
C ASP A 67 -8.22 17.19 14.06
N ASN A 68 -7.10 17.37 14.76
CA ASN A 68 -5.77 17.11 14.26
C ASN A 68 -5.31 15.74 14.75
N ALA A 69 -4.84 14.90 13.84
CA ALA A 69 -4.24 13.60 14.13
C ALA A 69 -3.05 13.78 15.11
N LEU A 70 -3.35 13.72 16.41
CA LEU A 70 -2.39 13.86 17.48
C LEU A 70 -1.47 12.64 17.47
N VAL A 71 -0.17 12.89 17.42
CA VAL A 71 0.85 11.82 17.44
C VAL A 71 1.03 11.28 18.85
N ASN A 72 0.91 12.16 19.85
CA ASN A 72 0.97 11.86 21.28
C ASN A 72 -0.03 12.74 22.04
N GLU A 73 -0.43 12.29 23.23
CA GLU A 73 -1.31 13.02 24.15
C GLU A 73 -0.75 12.93 25.57
N THR A 74 -0.91 13.99 26.36
CA THR A 74 -0.53 13.99 27.78
C THR A 74 -1.78 13.86 28.64
N ILE A 75 -1.81 12.82 29.47
CA ILE A 75 -2.91 12.48 30.35
C ILE A 75 -2.47 12.65 31.80
N ASN A 76 -3.40 13.08 32.66
CA ASN A 76 -3.16 13.34 34.09
C ASN A 76 -3.89 12.31 34.94
N CYS A 77 -3.26 11.77 35.97
CA CYS A 77 -3.93 10.87 36.91
C CYS A 77 -4.82 11.68 37.87
N MET A 78 -6.14 11.45 37.81
CA MET A 78 -7.12 12.14 38.64
C MET A 78 -7.29 11.44 40.00
N ASP A 79 -7.80 12.16 40.99
CA ASP A 79 -8.09 11.67 42.36
C ASP A 79 -9.01 10.44 42.39
N THR A 80 -9.82 10.28 41.33
CA THR A 80 -10.70 9.12 41.07
C THR A 80 -9.97 7.81 40.71
N GLY A 81 -8.64 7.79 40.59
CA GLY A 81 -7.88 6.61 40.12
C GLY A 81 -8.05 6.33 38.62
N LYS A 82 -8.52 7.33 37.85
CA LYS A 82 -8.66 7.28 36.41
C LYS A 82 -7.84 8.38 35.75
N TRP A 83 -7.31 8.06 34.58
CA TRP A 83 -6.68 9.05 33.72
C TRP A 83 -7.68 10.08 33.22
N SER A 84 -7.24 11.33 33.10
CA SER A 84 -7.96 12.39 32.41
C SER A 84 -8.40 11.89 31.04
N GLN A 85 -9.59 12.31 30.60
CA GLN A 85 -10.28 11.82 29.40
C GLN A 85 -9.36 11.30 28.29
N ILE A 86 -9.19 9.98 28.23
CA ILE A 86 -8.51 9.28 27.14
C ILE A 86 -9.53 9.14 26.02
N ALA A 87 -9.23 9.64 24.82
CA ALA A 87 -10.13 9.43 23.69
C ALA A 87 -9.90 8.07 23.00
N GLY A 88 -8.73 7.45 23.20
CA GLY A 88 -8.45 6.06 22.81
C GLY A 88 -7.67 5.95 21.49
N CYS A 89 -7.45 4.73 21.04
CA CYS A 89 -6.75 4.43 19.80
C CYS A 89 -7.69 3.75 18.81
N GLU A 90 -7.75 4.27 17.59
CA GLU A 90 -8.47 3.64 16.48
C GLU A 90 -7.53 3.28 15.35
N LYS A 91 -7.93 2.33 14.49
CA LYS A 91 -7.15 1.97 13.30
C LYS A 91 -6.95 3.19 12.41
N LYS A 92 -5.74 3.38 11.89
CA LYS A 92 -5.46 4.40 10.87
C LYS A 92 -6.25 4.10 9.61
N ASP A 93 -6.79 5.14 9.00
CA ASP A 93 -7.40 5.05 7.69
C ASP A 93 -6.31 5.22 6.61
N CYS A 94 -6.28 4.30 5.64
CA CYS A 94 -5.66 4.50 4.35
C CYS A 94 -6.57 5.35 3.45
N GLU A 95 -5.95 6.22 2.67
CA GLU A 95 -6.64 6.99 1.64
C GLU A 95 -7.34 6.05 0.64
N ASP A 96 -8.48 6.48 0.08
CA ASP A 96 -9.19 5.69 -0.91
C ASP A 96 -8.24 5.32 -2.07
N PRO A 97 -8.00 4.03 -2.32
CA PRO A 97 -7.06 3.59 -3.36
C PRO A 97 -7.48 4.03 -4.77
N THR A 98 -8.76 4.36 -4.98
CA THR A 98 -9.28 4.90 -6.25
C THR A 98 -8.91 6.36 -6.50
N ARG A 99 -8.39 7.09 -5.49
CA ARG A 99 -7.91 8.47 -5.65
C ARG A 99 -6.59 8.56 -6.41
N ALA A 100 -5.88 7.43 -6.56
CA ALA A 100 -4.77 7.30 -7.49
C ALA A 100 -5.31 7.15 -8.93
N VAL A 101 -4.89 8.05 -9.83
CA VAL A 101 -5.52 8.40 -11.12
C VAL A 101 -5.71 7.24 -12.13
N TYR A 102 -5.26 6.03 -11.84
CA TYR A 102 -5.30 4.92 -12.79
C TYR A 102 -5.72 3.57 -12.17
N LEU A 103 -6.33 3.57 -10.97
CA LEU A 103 -6.73 2.35 -10.27
C LEU A 103 -8.25 2.24 -10.10
N ASN A 104 -8.76 1.03 -10.31
CA ASN A 104 -10.13 0.62 -10.03
C ASN A 104 -10.14 -0.37 -8.87
N LEU A 105 -11.03 -0.16 -7.90
CA LEU A 105 -11.24 -1.10 -6.80
C LEU A 105 -12.19 -2.23 -7.24
N THR A 106 -11.78 -3.47 -7.04
CA THR A 106 -12.59 -4.66 -7.37
C THR A 106 -13.01 -5.46 -6.14
N SER A 107 -12.27 -5.38 -5.04
CA SER A 107 -12.67 -5.97 -3.76
C SER A 107 -13.82 -5.18 -3.13
N LYS A 108 -14.94 -5.85 -2.90
CA LYS A 108 -16.07 -5.35 -2.11
C LYS A 108 -15.94 -5.91 -0.70
N MET A 109 -15.76 -5.06 0.31
CA MET A 109 -15.82 -5.49 1.72
C MET A 109 -17.23 -5.30 2.26
N TYR A 110 -17.63 -6.15 3.20
CA TYR A 110 -18.95 -6.13 3.83
C TYR A 110 -18.78 -5.99 5.35
N ASP A 111 -19.59 -5.14 5.98
CA ASP A 111 -19.60 -5.05 7.44
C ASP A 111 -20.36 -6.25 8.04
N VAL A 112 -20.43 -6.33 9.37
CA VAL A 112 -21.18 -7.40 10.07
C VAL A 112 -22.69 -7.38 9.71
N TYR A 113 -23.17 -6.29 9.10
CA TYR A 113 -24.55 -6.09 8.68
C TYR A 113 -24.74 -6.27 7.16
N GLY A 114 -23.69 -6.60 6.40
CA GLY A 114 -23.75 -6.80 4.95
C GLY A 114 -23.73 -5.50 4.13
N THR A 115 -23.39 -4.35 4.72
CA THR A 115 -23.21 -3.10 3.98
C THR A 115 -21.87 -3.11 3.26
N GLN A 116 -21.89 -2.79 1.96
CA GLN A 116 -20.65 -2.70 1.18
C GLN A 116 -19.87 -1.44 1.57
N TYR A 117 -18.58 -1.58 1.86
CA TYR A 117 -17.65 -0.47 2.09
C TYR A 117 -16.30 -0.67 1.39
N ASN A 118 -15.55 0.42 1.24
CA ASN A 118 -14.18 0.39 0.72
C ASN A 118 -13.25 0.01 1.89
N ALA A 119 -12.49 -1.09 1.74
CA ALA A 119 -11.37 -1.42 2.63
C ALA A 119 -10.46 -0.20 2.76
N THR A 120 -10.38 0.38 3.95
CA THR A 120 -9.68 1.65 4.19
C THR A 120 -9.02 1.69 5.55
N LYS A 121 -9.05 0.64 6.36
CA LYS A 121 -8.44 0.64 7.70
C LYS A 121 -7.16 -0.20 7.73
N PHE A 122 -6.30 0.09 8.70
CA PHE A 122 -5.09 -0.70 8.95
C PHE A 122 -5.39 -2.21 9.01
N GLU A 123 -4.59 -3.00 8.28
CA GLU A 123 -4.74 -4.45 8.01
C GLU A 123 -5.82 -4.85 6.99
N ASP A 124 -6.64 -3.91 6.50
CA ASP A 124 -7.54 -4.21 5.40
C ASP A 124 -6.75 -4.51 4.12
N GLN A 125 -7.31 -5.42 3.31
CA GLN A 125 -6.78 -5.75 1.99
C GLN A 125 -7.77 -5.31 0.91
N ALA A 126 -7.23 -4.79 -0.18
CA ALA A 126 -7.99 -4.38 -1.34
C ALA A 126 -7.41 -5.02 -2.61
N THR A 127 -8.28 -5.42 -3.54
CA THR A 127 -7.88 -5.88 -4.86
C THR A 127 -8.11 -4.77 -5.87
N VAL A 128 -7.05 -4.36 -6.56
CA VAL A 128 -7.07 -3.28 -7.54
C VAL A 128 -6.78 -3.79 -8.94
N THR A 129 -7.34 -3.10 -9.92
CA THR A 129 -7.04 -3.25 -11.35
C THR A 129 -6.71 -1.89 -11.94
N CYS A 130 -6.06 -1.84 -13.10
CA CYS A 130 -5.86 -0.56 -13.77
C CYS A 130 -7.12 -0.09 -14.50
N ALA A 131 -7.29 1.23 -14.58
CA ALA A 131 -8.34 1.88 -15.36
C ALA A 131 -8.31 1.45 -16.85
N SER A 132 -9.42 1.66 -17.56
CA SER A 132 -9.52 1.38 -18.99
C SER A 132 -8.38 2.05 -19.76
N GLY A 133 -7.70 1.28 -20.62
CA GLY A 133 -6.53 1.76 -21.34
C GLY A 133 -5.21 1.70 -20.57
N TYR A 134 -5.19 1.14 -19.37
CA TYR A 134 -3.97 0.91 -18.57
C TYR A 134 -3.83 -0.58 -18.19
N ARG A 135 -2.58 -1.02 -17.98
CA ARG A 135 -2.24 -2.37 -17.51
C ARG A 135 -1.34 -2.29 -16.28
N LEU A 136 -1.47 -3.28 -15.38
CA LEU A 136 -0.58 -3.41 -14.23
C LEU A 136 0.78 -3.87 -14.72
N ILE A 137 1.83 -3.22 -14.26
CA ILE A 137 3.20 -3.72 -14.41
C ILE A 137 3.51 -4.48 -13.13
N GLY A 138 3.75 -5.79 -13.22
CA GLY A 138 4.08 -6.62 -12.05
C GLY A 138 5.59 -6.73 -11.79
N LYS A 139 5.95 -7.32 -10.64
CA LYS A 139 7.32 -7.81 -10.31
C LYS A 139 7.62 -9.21 -10.85
N HIS A 140 6.65 -9.87 -11.48
CA HIS A 140 6.77 -11.18 -12.10
C HIS A 140 6.30 -11.08 -13.55
N ASP A 141 6.99 -11.74 -14.46
CA ASP A 141 6.93 -11.57 -15.93
C ASP A 141 5.60 -11.98 -16.61
N ASN A 142 4.49 -12.02 -15.87
CA ASN A 142 3.17 -12.29 -16.42
C ASN A 142 2.22 -11.16 -16.02
N ALA A 143 1.63 -10.52 -17.02
CA ALA A 143 0.65 -9.45 -16.91
C ALA A 143 -0.44 -9.78 -15.89
N LEU A 144 -0.28 -9.28 -14.66
CA LEU A 144 -1.28 -9.41 -13.61
C LEU A 144 -2.51 -8.61 -14.02
N VAL A 145 -3.67 -9.25 -14.05
CA VAL A 145 -4.95 -8.59 -14.33
C VAL A 145 -5.41 -7.78 -13.12
N ASN A 146 -5.04 -8.23 -11.92
CA ASN A 146 -5.34 -7.64 -10.62
C ASN A 146 -4.15 -7.77 -9.66
N GLU A 147 -4.07 -6.87 -8.68
CA GLU A 147 -3.07 -6.87 -7.61
C GLU A 147 -3.77 -6.69 -6.27
N THR A 148 -3.34 -7.42 -5.23
CA THR A 148 -3.83 -7.26 -3.86
C THR A 148 -2.89 -6.35 -3.09
N ILE A 149 -3.43 -5.25 -2.57
CA ILE A 149 -2.73 -4.26 -1.77
C ILE A 149 -3.20 -4.31 -0.31
N ASN A 150 -2.29 -4.03 0.61
CA ASN A 150 -2.56 -4.06 2.06
C ASN A 150 -2.43 -2.65 2.66
N CYS A 151 -3.35 -2.26 3.54
CA CYS A 151 -3.23 -1.01 4.28
C CYS A 151 -2.18 -1.13 5.39
N THR A 152 -1.08 -0.37 5.27
CA THR A 152 0.08 -0.46 6.14
C THR A 152 -0.07 0.38 7.41
N ASP A 153 0.83 0.16 8.38
CA ASP A 153 0.87 0.90 9.66
C ASP A 153 1.13 2.41 9.52
N THR A 154 1.51 2.84 8.31
CA THR A 154 1.70 4.25 7.92
C THR A 154 0.41 4.94 7.49
N GLY A 155 -0.71 4.22 7.31
CA GLY A 155 -1.92 4.77 6.69
C GLY A 155 -1.79 4.93 5.18
N LYS A 156 -0.90 4.16 4.55
CA LYS A 156 -0.74 4.08 3.09
C LYS A 156 -0.89 2.64 2.63
N TRP A 157 -1.37 2.46 1.41
CA TRP A 157 -1.36 1.16 0.74
C TRP A 157 0.07 0.67 0.48
N SER A 158 0.25 -0.65 0.53
CA SER A 158 1.48 -1.29 0.08
C SER A 158 1.85 -0.83 -1.32
N GLN A 159 3.15 -0.73 -1.60
CA GLN A 159 3.64 -0.24 -2.89
C GLN A 159 3.03 -1.02 -4.05
N ILE A 160 2.35 -0.29 -4.92
CA ILE A 160 1.82 -0.78 -6.21
C ILE A 160 2.94 -0.62 -7.23
N ALA A 161 3.17 -1.61 -8.07
CA ALA A 161 4.21 -1.54 -9.09
C ALA A 161 3.86 -0.53 -10.21
N GLY A 162 2.58 -0.20 -10.36
CA GLY A 162 2.08 0.95 -11.13
C GLY A 162 1.16 0.54 -12.28
N CYS A 163 0.49 1.53 -12.85
CA CYS A 163 -0.30 1.39 -14.07
C CYS A 163 0.37 2.15 -15.21
N GLU A 164 0.59 1.48 -16.34
CA GLU A 164 1.02 2.14 -17.58
C GLU A 164 -0.05 2.04 -18.64
N LYS A 165 0.00 2.96 -19.60
CA LYS A 165 -0.92 2.97 -20.74
C LYS A 165 -0.73 1.68 -21.54
N LYS A 166 -1.82 0.95 -21.78
CA LYS A 166 -1.85 -0.18 -22.72
C LYS A 166 -1.41 0.33 -24.09
N ALA A 167 -0.46 -0.36 -24.70
CA ALA A 167 -0.25 -0.25 -26.14
C ALA A 167 -1.52 -0.75 -26.85
N LEU A 168 -2.24 0.17 -27.47
CA LEU A 168 -3.45 -0.13 -28.23
C LEU A 168 -3.10 -0.02 -29.71
N CYS A 169 -3.25 -1.13 -30.43
CA CYS A 169 -3.15 -1.16 -31.88
C CYS A 169 -4.56 -0.92 -32.45
N SER A 170 -4.68 -0.02 -33.40
CA SER A 170 -5.93 0.31 -34.10
C SER A 170 -6.48 -0.89 -34.86
N SER A 171 -5.62 -1.85 -35.18
CA SER A 171 -5.97 -3.16 -35.73
C SER A 171 -5.20 -4.26 -35.02
N GLU A 172 -5.83 -5.41 -34.80
CA GLU A 172 -5.19 -6.53 -34.09
C GLU A 172 -3.92 -7.01 -34.79
N CYS A 173 -2.89 -7.34 -34.00
CA CYS A 173 -1.75 -8.09 -34.46
C CYS A 173 -2.19 -9.52 -34.82
N GLN A 174 -1.86 -9.99 -36.01
CA GLN A 174 -2.21 -11.31 -36.51
C GLN A 174 -1.19 -12.36 -36.05
N ASN A 175 -1.51 -13.63 -36.28
CA ASN A 175 -0.58 -14.76 -36.11
C ASN A 175 0.11 -14.84 -34.73
N GLY A 176 -0.56 -14.37 -33.67
CA GLY A 176 -0.02 -14.38 -32.31
C GLY A 176 0.93 -13.23 -31.97
N GLY A 177 0.98 -12.17 -32.80
CA GLY A 177 1.70 -10.94 -32.48
C GLY A 177 1.15 -10.21 -31.25
N THR A 178 2.02 -9.52 -30.52
CA THR A 178 1.64 -8.73 -29.34
C THR A 178 1.77 -7.24 -29.62
N CYS A 179 0.76 -6.45 -29.29
CA CYS A 179 0.83 -5.00 -29.42
C CYS A 179 1.71 -4.42 -28.31
N VAL A 180 2.87 -3.87 -28.68
CA VAL A 180 3.88 -3.37 -27.73
C VAL A 180 3.97 -1.84 -27.69
N SER A 181 3.46 -1.17 -28.72
CA SER A 181 3.31 0.28 -28.80
C SER A 181 2.13 0.61 -29.73
N PRO A 182 1.55 1.84 -29.71
CA PRO A 182 0.49 2.20 -30.66
C PRO A 182 0.84 1.83 -32.10
N ASP A 183 0.01 0.97 -32.70
CA ASP A 183 0.16 0.41 -34.05
C ASP A 183 1.49 -0.32 -34.33
N VAL A 184 2.19 -0.77 -33.28
CA VAL A 184 3.43 -1.55 -33.39
C VAL A 184 3.24 -2.93 -32.77
N CYS A 185 3.33 -3.94 -33.63
CA CYS A 185 3.25 -5.35 -33.24
C CYS A 185 4.65 -5.97 -33.11
N GLU A 186 4.89 -6.66 -32.01
CA GLU A 186 6.00 -7.61 -31.87
C GLU A 186 5.55 -8.96 -32.43
N CYS A 187 6.25 -9.42 -33.48
CA CYS A 187 5.86 -10.63 -34.20
C CYS A 187 6.59 -11.88 -33.69
N PRO A 188 5.89 -13.01 -33.54
CA PRO A 188 6.53 -14.27 -33.23
C PRO A 188 7.45 -14.71 -34.38
N LYS A 189 8.45 -15.54 -34.06
CA LYS A 189 9.37 -16.09 -35.05
C LYS A 189 8.59 -16.81 -36.15
N GLY A 190 8.87 -16.48 -37.40
CA GLY A 190 8.12 -17.01 -38.54
C GLY A 190 7.12 -16.03 -39.15
N TYR A 191 6.93 -14.84 -38.55
CA TYR A 191 5.99 -13.83 -39.03
C TYR A 191 6.61 -12.43 -39.06
N ASN A 192 6.18 -11.59 -40.00
CA ASN A 192 6.55 -10.18 -40.11
C ASN A 192 5.40 -9.34 -40.72
N GLY A 193 5.65 -8.06 -40.96
CA GLY A 193 4.65 -7.08 -41.36
C GLY A 193 4.24 -6.19 -40.20
N LEU A 194 3.51 -5.12 -40.48
CA LEU A 194 3.11 -4.14 -39.46
C LEU A 194 2.19 -4.75 -38.40
N ARG A 195 1.46 -5.80 -38.78
CA ARG A 195 0.53 -6.56 -37.96
C ARG A 195 0.87 -8.04 -37.93
N CYS A 196 2.11 -8.43 -38.24
CA CYS A 196 2.50 -9.85 -38.31
C CYS A 196 1.67 -10.67 -39.31
N GLU A 197 1.12 -10.03 -40.33
CA GLU A 197 0.22 -10.61 -41.33
C GLU A 197 0.93 -11.52 -42.34
N ASN A 198 2.26 -11.42 -42.43
CA ASN A 198 3.04 -12.14 -43.43
C ASN A 198 3.85 -13.27 -42.77
N GLU A 199 3.79 -14.47 -43.34
CA GLU A 199 4.68 -15.57 -42.98
C GLU A 199 6.09 -15.34 -43.55
N THR A 200 7.12 -15.34 -42.70
CA THR A 200 8.50 -15.35 -43.16
C THR A 200 8.84 -16.75 -43.66
N LYS A 201 8.97 -16.88 -44.99
CA LYS A 201 9.46 -18.12 -45.58
C LYS A 201 10.98 -18.21 -45.37
N ASN A 202 11.40 -19.15 -44.53
CA ASN A 202 12.81 -19.54 -44.47
C ASN A 202 13.10 -20.37 -45.71
N CYS A 203 13.61 -19.73 -46.76
CA CYS A 203 14.16 -20.45 -47.90
C CYS A 203 15.49 -21.06 -47.45
N THR A 204 15.50 -22.35 -47.17
CA THR A 204 16.74 -23.14 -47.11
C THR A 204 17.26 -23.25 -48.53
N LEU A 205 18.33 -22.52 -48.85
CA LEU A 205 19.01 -22.67 -50.12
C LEU A 205 19.78 -23.98 -50.10
N GLU A 206 19.21 -25.02 -50.70
CA GLU A 206 19.96 -26.24 -51.00
C GLU A 206 20.99 -25.92 -52.09
N ALA A 207 22.22 -26.43 -51.92
CA ALA A 207 23.31 -26.23 -52.86
C ALA A 207 22.89 -26.70 -54.27
N GLY A 208 22.65 -25.76 -55.19
CA GLY A 208 22.31 -26.04 -56.59
C GLY A 208 21.03 -25.41 -57.13
N GLN A 209 20.27 -24.63 -56.35
CA GLN A 209 19.08 -23.92 -56.86
C GLN A 209 19.38 -22.48 -57.33
N ASN A 210 18.90 -22.12 -58.52
CA ASN A 210 18.90 -20.74 -59.03
C ASN A 210 17.77 -19.95 -58.38
N VAL A 211 18.10 -19.04 -57.46
CA VAL A 211 17.15 -18.18 -56.76
C VAL A 211 17.16 -16.79 -57.38
N ASN A 212 15.99 -16.26 -57.72
CA ASN A 212 15.84 -14.88 -58.16
C ASN A 212 15.70 -13.99 -56.91
N TYR A 213 16.75 -13.21 -56.59
CA TYR A 213 16.89 -12.43 -55.35
C TYR A 213 15.99 -11.20 -55.20
N TRP A 214 14.90 -11.09 -55.96
CA TRP A 214 14.08 -9.87 -56.01
C TRP A 214 13.22 -9.60 -54.77
N HIS A 215 13.22 -10.49 -53.76
CA HIS A 215 12.42 -10.35 -52.53
C HIS A 215 13.14 -10.88 -51.27
N MET A 216 14.41 -10.53 -51.07
CA MET A 216 15.09 -10.86 -49.81
C MET A 216 14.71 -9.86 -48.70
N SER A 217 14.28 -10.38 -47.56
CA SER A 217 14.24 -9.60 -46.32
C SER A 217 15.65 -9.45 -45.75
N THR A 218 15.88 -8.41 -44.95
CA THR A 218 17.17 -8.08 -44.33
C THR A 218 17.69 -9.12 -43.33
N ASN A 219 16.94 -10.21 -43.09
CA ASN A 219 17.21 -11.19 -42.04
C ASN A 219 17.60 -12.58 -42.58
N THR A 220 18.22 -12.63 -43.76
CA THR A 220 18.69 -13.88 -44.35
C THR A 220 20.07 -14.24 -43.79
N THR A 221 20.19 -15.32 -43.03
CA THR A 221 21.49 -15.89 -42.63
C THR A 221 22.08 -16.69 -43.79
N LEU A 222 23.14 -16.19 -44.40
CA LEU A 222 23.90 -16.90 -45.44
C LEU A 222 24.89 -17.90 -44.80
N PRO A 223 25.16 -19.05 -45.44
CA PRO A 223 26.27 -19.93 -45.07
C PRO A 223 27.60 -19.16 -45.06
N GLU A 224 28.55 -19.57 -44.20
CA GLU A 224 29.89 -18.95 -44.11
C GLU A 224 30.57 -18.87 -45.48
N GLY A 225 30.72 -17.64 -45.99
CA GLY A 225 31.47 -17.36 -47.22
C GLY A 225 30.71 -16.57 -48.30
N GLU A 226 29.39 -16.41 -48.21
CA GLU A 226 28.62 -15.66 -49.21
C GLU A 226 28.19 -14.26 -48.72
N LYS A 227 28.32 -13.25 -49.60
CA LYS A 227 27.87 -11.88 -49.34
C LYS A 227 26.56 -11.61 -50.11
N ALA A 228 25.48 -11.27 -49.40
CA ALA A 228 24.31 -10.67 -50.02
C ALA A 228 24.68 -9.25 -50.50
N SER A 229 24.53 -9.00 -51.81
CA SER A 229 24.63 -7.64 -52.35
C SER A 229 23.23 -7.06 -52.44
N TYR A 230 22.93 -6.08 -51.58
CA TYR A 230 21.69 -5.31 -51.64
C TYR A 230 21.88 -4.14 -52.62
N PHE A 231 21.14 -4.12 -53.72
CA PHE A 231 20.96 -2.90 -54.51
C PHE A 231 19.78 -2.14 -53.93
N VAL A 232 20.06 -1.02 -53.26
CA VAL A 232 19.06 -0.03 -52.88
C VAL A 232 18.80 0.82 -54.12
N PHE A 233 17.60 0.74 -54.68
CA PHE A 233 17.11 1.72 -55.65
C PHE A 233 16.40 2.86 -54.92
#